data_AF-A0A3B9G2T6-F1
#
_entry.id   AF-A0A3B9G2T6-F1
#
_cell.length_a   1.000
_cell.length_b   1.000
_cell.length_c   1.000
_cell.angle_alpha   90.00
_cell.angle_beta   90.00
_cell.angle_gamma   90.00
#
_symmetry.space_group_name_H-M   'P 1'
#
loop_
_entity.id
_entity.type
_entity.pdbx_description
1 polymer ?
#
loop_
_entity_poly.entity_id
_entity_poly.type
_entity_poly.pdbx_seq_one_letter_code
_entity_poly.pdbx_strand_id
1 'polypeptide(L)'
;MRRAGILMPITSLPSEYGVGTMGKAAFEFIDFLADAGQSCWQILPIGPTGFGDSPYQSYSSFAGNPYMIDLDLLKKDGLLEADEYQDEDWGDDPEKVDYGLLYNKRFAVLRKAADRLPSKAPKAYLEFLTKEKKWVYDYAVFMAVKQDQKGKSWRQWPEDIQKKEHKAMEKVQTELRDEILFWIRVQYLFFKQFTAMKKYANEKGIRIIGDLPIYVASDSIDAWSFRDEFQLDSKGDPKDVAGCPPDAFSADGQLWGNPLYDWEKMKKDHYAWWTERIKHQLGFYDILRLDHFRGFSTYYAIPAGDKTAKNGEWRKGPGIDFFKHMESKFGKIDLIAEDLGDLTPDVFELVKATGYPGMKVLEFAFDGSDSDYLPHNYTKNCVVYAGTHDNDTIMGWFKTSDKATVKRAIEYFHMDKTEGYNWGMMRGAWSSTADLAVIQMQDVLGLGSEARINTPATAGGNWTWRMKGGQLKPELAEKLSALMKRYGRYHKPAPIK
;
A
#
# COMPACT_ATOMS: atom_id res chain seq x y z
N MET A 1 13.93 -20.17 0.08
CA MET A 1 12.82 -21.11 -0.21
C MET A 1 11.95 -20.38 -1.22
N ARG A 2 11.71 -20.97 -2.40
CA ARG A 2 11.17 -20.24 -3.56
C ARG A 2 9.66 -20.10 -3.48
N ARG A 3 9.13 -18.89 -3.35
CA ARG A 3 7.72 -18.56 -3.21
C ARG A 3 7.16 -17.87 -4.46
N ALA A 4 5.85 -17.84 -4.55
CA ALA A 4 5.12 -17.00 -5.49
C ALA A 4 3.96 -16.28 -4.79
N GLY A 5 3.56 -15.15 -5.36
CA GLY A 5 2.39 -14.41 -4.92
C GLY A 5 1.77 -13.55 -6.01
N ILE A 6 0.63 -12.96 -5.68
CA ILE A 6 -0.11 -12.04 -6.54
C ILE A 6 -0.18 -10.66 -5.90
N LEU A 7 0.13 -9.61 -6.68
CA LEU A 7 -0.16 -8.22 -6.33
C LEU A 7 -1.59 -7.91 -6.74
N MET A 8 -2.43 -7.61 -5.74
CA MET A 8 -3.83 -7.28 -5.92
C MET A 8 -4.27 -6.32 -4.80
N PRO A 9 -4.55 -5.04 -5.08
CA PRO A 9 -5.10 -4.13 -4.07
C PRO A 9 -6.45 -4.64 -3.55
N ILE A 10 -6.74 -4.44 -2.26
CA ILE A 10 -8.05 -4.83 -1.69
C ILE A 10 -9.19 -4.11 -2.42
N THR A 11 -9.00 -2.83 -2.74
CA THR A 11 -9.98 -2.00 -3.47
C THR A 11 -10.30 -2.53 -4.86
N SER A 12 -9.40 -3.32 -5.46
CA SER A 12 -9.60 -3.91 -6.78
C SER A 12 -10.41 -5.22 -6.75
N LEU A 13 -10.75 -5.75 -5.57
CA LEU A 13 -11.58 -6.95 -5.48
C LEU A 13 -13.00 -6.70 -6.06
N PRO A 14 -13.63 -7.72 -6.66
CA PRO A 14 -14.97 -7.64 -7.25
C PRO A 14 -16.06 -7.71 -6.17
N SER A 15 -15.93 -6.95 -5.09
CA SER A 15 -16.97 -6.86 -4.05
C SER A 15 -18.18 -6.09 -4.56
N GLU A 16 -19.33 -6.30 -3.94
CA GLU A 16 -20.49 -5.43 -4.16
C GLU A 16 -20.22 -4.03 -3.58
N TYR A 17 -21.08 -3.07 -3.92
CA TYR A 17 -21.11 -1.73 -3.31
C TYR A 17 -19.88 -0.84 -3.62
N GLY A 18 -19.44 -0.85 -4.88
CA GLY A 18 -18.60 0.20 -5.50
C GLY A 18 -17.08 0.10 -5.28
N VAL A 19 -16.60 -0.73 -4.35
CA VAL A 19 -15.16 -0.91 -4.07
C VAL A 19 -14.90 -2.28 -3.47
N GLY A 20 -13.72 -2.84 -3.71
CA GLY A 20 -13.29 -4.07 -3.06
C GLY A 20 -13.15 -3.92 -1.54
N THR A 21 -13.65 -4.92 -0.80
CA THR A 21 -13.73 -4.92 0.67
C THR A 21 -13.13 -6.21 1.26
N MET A 22 -13.01 -6.24 2.59
CA MET A 22 -12.54 -7.41 3.36
C MET A 22 -13.66 -8.44 3.64
N GLY A 23 -14.62 -8.54 2.73
CA GLY A 23 -15.75 -9.47 2.78
C GLY A 23 -15.58 -10.67 1.86
N LYS A 24 -16.70 -11.25 1.42
CA LYS A 24 -16.78 -12.49 0.63
C LYS A 24 -15.74 -12.58 -0.50
N ALA A 25 -15.57 -11.51 -1.29
CA ALA A 25 -14.62 -11.48 -2.40
C ALA A 25 -13.15 -11.65 -1.95
N ALA A 26 -12.77 -11.12 -0.77
CA ALA A 26 -11.42 -11.31 -0.23
C ALA A 26 -11.19 -12.76 0.21
N PHE A 27 -12.18 -13.41 0.84
CA PHE A 27 -12.08 -14.82 1.22
C PHE A 27 -12.01 -15.74 -0.01
N GLU A 28 -12.83 -15.47 -1.03
CA GLU A 28 -12.79 -16.19 -2.31
C GLU A 28 -11.45 -16.00 -3.04
N PHE A 29 -10.87 -14.79 -2.99
CA PHE A 29 -9.55 -14.54 -3.54
C PHE A 29 -8.45 -15.31 -2.80
N ILE A 30 -8.52 -15.38 -1.47
CA ILE A 30 -7.58 -16.18 -0.66
C ILE A 30 -7.69 -17.68 -1.02
N ASP A 31 -8.90 -18.20 -1.20
CA ASP A 31 -9.11 -19.58 -1.64
C ASP A 31 -8.53 -19.82 -3.03
N PHE A 32 -8.78 -18.91 -3.97
CA PHE A 32 -8.16 -18.94 -5.30
C PHE A 32 -6.63 -18.96 -5.24
N LEU A 33 -6.01 -18.12 -4.39
CA LEU A 33 -4.56 -18.09 -4.22
C LEU A 33 -4.02 -19.44 -3.71
N ALA A 34 -4.69 -20.05 -2.74
CA ALA A 34 -4.30 -21.36 -2.21
C ALA A 34 -4.40 -22.45 -3.29
N ASP A 35 -5.49 -22.48 -4.05
CA ASP A 35 -5.69 -23.44 -5.13
C ASP A 35 -4.69 -23.24 -6.28
N ALA A 36 -4.37 -21.98 -6.58
CA ALA A 36 -3.35 -21.56 -7.55
C ALA A 36 -1.91 -21.82 -7.09
N GLY A 37 -1.70 -22.38 -5.89
CA GLY A 37 -0.39 -22.70 -5.35
C GLY A 37 0.46 -21.48 -4.97
N GLN A 38 -0.19 -20.33 -4.78
CA GLN A 38 0.44 -19.11 -4.31
C GLN A 38 0.68 -19.21 -2.79
N SER A 39 1.65 -18.45 -2.30
CA SER A 39 2.01 -18.40 -0.87
C SER A 39 2.03 -16.98 -0.30
N CYS A 40 1.86 -15.97 -1.17
CA CYS A 40 1.85 -14.57 -0.79
C CYS A 40 0.71 -13.83 -1.51
N TRP A 41 0.09 -12.89 -0.80
CA TRP A 41 -0.78 -11.86 -1.37
C TRP A 41 -0.15 -10.52 -1.03
N GLN A 42 0.25 -9.76 -2.05
CA GLN A 42 0.70 -8.39 -1.87
C GLN A 42 -0.45 -7.41 -2.06
N ILE A 43 -0.62 -6.54 -1.07
CA ILE A 43 -1.57 -5.44 -1.10
C ILE A 43 -0.82 -4.10 -1.13
N LEU A 44 -1.53 -3.04 -1.51
CA LEU A 44 -1.05 -1.66 -1.37
C LEU A 44 -1.30 -1.15 0.06
N PRO A 45 -0.78 0.03 0.44
CA PRO A 45 -1.03 0.58 1.77
C PRO A 45 -2.53 0.68 2.09
N ILE A 46 -2.90 0.30 3.31
CA ILE A 46 -4.30 0.23 3.75
C ILE A 46 -4.81 1.52 4.40
N GLY A 47 -4.03 2.59 4.34
CA GLY A 47 -4.34 3.85 5.01
C GLY A 47 -5.54 4.58 4.39
N PRO A 48 -6.27 5.40 5.18
CA PRO A 48 -7.33 6.27 4.66
C PRO A 48 -6.76 7.30 3.68
N THR A 49 -7.30 7.33 2.47
CA THR A 49 -6.83 8.18 1.37
C THR A 49 -7.45 9.57 1.41
N GLY A 50 -6.71 10.57 0.92
CA GLY A 50 -7.20 11.92 0.70
C GLY A 50 -7.53 12.20 -0.77
N PHE A 51 -7.46 13.47 -1.17
CA PHE A 51 -7.66 13.89 -2.56
C PHE A 51 -6.66 13.17 -3.49
N GLY A 52 -7.15 12.64 -4.61
CA GLY A 52 -6.35 11.85 -5.56
C GLY A 52 -6.26 10.36 -5.22
N ASP A 53 -6.88 9.93 -4.11
CA ASP A 53 -7.15 8.54 -3.75
C ASP A 53 -5.91 7.63 -3.65
N SER A 54 -4.73 8.22 -3.57
CA SER A 54 -3.47 7.49 -3.49
C SER A 54 -3.28 6.85 -2.11
N PRO A 55 -3.06 5.52 -2.04
CA PRO A 55 -2.76 4.85 -0.78
C PRO A 55 -1.40 5.29 -0.20
N TYR A 56 -0.54 5.92 -1.00
CA TYR A 56 0.76 6.48 -0.59
C TYR A 56 0.63 7.89 0.01
N GLN A 57 -0.57 8.49 -0.01
CA GLN A 57 -0.88 9.78 0.61
C GLN A 57 -2.00 9.65 1.65
N SER A 58 -1.75 8.79 2.65
CA SER A 58 -2.69 8.52 3.73
C SER A 58 -2.75 9.66 4.76
N TYR A 59 -3.94 9.89 5.33
CA TYR A 59 -4.12 10.74 6.51
C TYR A 59 -3.43 10.20 7.76
N SER A 60 -3.05 8.93 7.79
CA SER A 60 -2.39 8.29 8.92
C SER A 60 -1.55 7.08 8.51
N SER A 61 -0.38 6.94 9.12
CA SER A 61 0.46 5.75 9.03
C SER A 61 -0.07 4.56 9.85
N PHE A 62 -1.12 4.76 10.65
CA PHE A 62 -1.65 3.75 11.58
C PHE A 62 -3.08 3.33 11.26
N ALA A 63 -3.93 4.25 10.82
CA ALA A 63 -5.34 3.97 10.56
C ALA A 63 -5.55 3.08 9.33
N GLY A 64 -6.67 2.37 9.31
CA GLY A 64 -7.17 1.63 8.16
C GLY A 64 -8.21 2.41 7.35
N ASN A 65 -8.32 2.11 6.06
CA ASN A 65 -9.20 2.79 5.13
C ASN A 65 -10.66 2.34 5.31
N PRO A 66 -11.59 3.25 5.72
CA PRO A 66 -13.00 2.92 5.90
C PRO A 66 -13.69 2.38 4.64
N TYR A 67 -13.18 2.70 3.45
CA TYR A 67 -13.72 2.19 2.19
C TYR A 67 -13.61 0.67 2.07
N MET A 68 -12.63 0.04 2.72
CA MET A 68 -12.43 -1.42 2.66
C MET A 68 -13.31 -2.20 3.64
N ILE A 69 -14.10 -1.53 4.49
CA ILE A 69 -15.05 -2.18 5.39
C ILE A 69 -16.19 -2.78 4.57
N ASP A 70 -16.44 -4.07 4.78
CA ASP A 70 -17.52 -4.82 4.13
C ASP A 70 -18.87 -4.62 4.84
N LEU A 71 -19.87 -4.20 4.07
CA LEU A 71 -21.20 -3.86 4.59
C LEU A 71 -22.04 -5.10 4.92
N ASP A 72 -21.87 -6.20 4.19
CA ASP A 72 -22.59 -7.45 4.47
C ASP A 72 -22.10 -8.11 5.77
N LEU A 73 -20.81 -7.98 6.10
CA LEU A 73 -20.30 -8.39 7.41
C LEU A 73 -20.86 -7.51 8.54
N LEU A 74 -21.05 -6.20 8.32
CA LEU A 74 -21.71 -5.33 9.31
C LEU A 74 -23.18 -5.72 9.51
N LYS A 75 -23.89 -6.08 8.43
CA LYS A 75 -25.24 -6.65 8.51
C LYS A 75 -25.26 -7.97 9.29
N LYS A 76 -24.30 -8.87 9.03
CA LYS A 76 -24.16 -10.13 9.76
C LYS A 76 -23.91 -9.92 11.25
N ASP A 77 -23.19 -8.86 11.62
CA ASP A 77 -22.98 -8.43 13.01
C ASP A 77 -24.22 -7.72 13.62
N GLY A 78 -25.29 -7.52 12.84
CA GLY A 78 -26.49 -6.79 13.24
C GLY A 78 -26.26 -5.30 13.46
N LEU A 79 -25.26 -4.71 12.79
CA LEU A 79 -24.95 -3.28 12.83
C LEU A 79 -25.59 -2.52 11.66
N LEU A 80 -25.98 -3.23 10.59
CA LEU A 80 -26.74 -2.70 9.47
C LEU A 80 -27.93 -3.59 9.14
N GLU A 81 -28.97 -2.99 8.59
CA GLU A 81 -30.05 -3.68 7.88
C GLU A 81 -29.83 -3.56 6.37
N ALA A 82 -30.37 -4.51 5.59
CA ALA A 82 -30.09 -4.63 4.16
C ALA A 82 -30.57 -3.42 3.35
N ASP A 83 -31.77 -2.93 3.65
CA ASP A 83 -32.41 -1.77 3.02
C ASP A 83 -31.68 -0.44 3.29
N GLU A 84 -30.71 -0.43 4.20
CA GLU A 84 -29.94 0.78 4.52
C GLU A 84 -28.78 1.07 3.57
N TYR A 85 -28.42 0.11 2.71
CA TYR A 85 -27.26 0.21 1.81
C TYR A 85 -27.39 -0.56 0.48
N GLN A 86 -28.24 -1.59 0.37
CA GLN A 86 -28.29 -2.41 -0.84
C GLN A 86 -28.87 -1.68 -2.05
N ASP A 87 -29.85 -0.81 -1.84
CA ASP A 87 -30.52 -0.04 -2.90
C ASP A 87 -29.86 1.32 -3.17
N GLU A 88 -28.76 1.63 -2.47
CA GLU A 88 -27.97 2.82 -2.75
C GLU A 88 -27.25 2.66 -4.10
N ASP A 89 -27.15 3.74 -4.86
CA ASP A 89 -26.34 3.77 -6.07
C ASP A 89 -24.84 3.82 -5.69
N TRP A 90 -24.11 2.76 -6.03
CA TRP A 90 -22.68 2.60 -5.78
C TRP A 90 -21.82 2.72 -7.05
N GLY A 91 -22.40 3.25 -8.13
CA GLY A 91 -21.75 3.44 -9.42
C GLY A 91 -22.12 2.35 -10.42
N ASP A 92 -22.06 2.72 -11.70
CA ASP A 92 -22.53 1.87 -12.81
C ASP A 92 -21.44 0.97 -13.40
N ASP A 93 -20.15 1.29 -13.16
CA ASP A 93 -19.01 0.54 -13.70
C ASP A 93 -18.42 -0.41 -12.64
N PRO A 94 -18.68 -1.73 -12.73
CA PRO A 94 -18.16 -2.69 -11.74
C PRO A 94 -16.64 -2.89 -11.82
N GLU A 95 -16.00 -2.42 -12.89
CA GLU A 95 -14.56 -2.57 -13.14
C GLU A 95 -13.77 -1.33 -12.70
N LYS A 96 -14.46 -0.31 -12.15
CA LYS A 96 -13.85 0.91 -11.60
C LYS A 96 -14.42 1.31 -10.25
N VAL A 97 -13.57 1.94 -9.43
CA VAL A 97 -13.96 2.60 -8.20
C VAL A 97 -14.32 4.05 -8.50
N ASP A 98 -15.52 4.49 -8.11
CA ASP A 98 -15.88 5.91 -8.04
C ASP A 98 -15.66 6.43 -6.62
N TYR A 99 -14.45 6.94 -6.35
CA TYR A 99 -14.11 7.46 -5.02
C TYR A 99 -14.92 8.70 -4.62
N GLY A 100 -15.38 9.50 -5.58
CA GLY A 100 -16.23 10.66 -5.30
C GLY A 100 -17.60 10.22 -4.77
N LEU A 101 -18.19 9.21 -5.40
CA LEU A 101 -19.43 8.61 -4.94
C LEU A 101 -19.29 7.95 -3.57
N LEU A 102 -18.20 7.21 -3.33
CA LEU A 102 -17.92 6.58 -2.04
C LEU A 102 -17.75 7.62 -0.93
N TYR A 103 -17.04 8.72 -1.19
CA TYR A 103 -16.88 9.81 -0.23
C TYR A 103 -18.23 10.38 0.20
N ASN A 104 -19.17 10.55 -0.75
CA ASN A 104 -20.47 11.15 -0.46
C ASN A 104 -21.44 10.18 0.24
N LYS A 105 -21.45 8.90 -0.14
CA LYS A 105 -22.48 7.95 0.31
C LYS A 105 -22.01 6.99 1.40
N ARG A 106 -20.78 6.47 1.30
CA ARG A 106 -20.34 5.34 2.13
C ARG A 106 -20.23 5.70 3.61
N PHE A 107 -19.78 6.93 3.92
CA PHE A 107 -19.68 7.37 5.31
C PHE A 107 -21.04 7.53 6.00
N ALA A 108 -22.10 7.85 5.26
CA ALA A 108 -23.46 7.90 5.83
C ALA A 108 -23.92 6.50 6.28
N VAL A 109 -23.65 5.47 5.47
CA VAL A 109 -23.93 4.07 5.84
C VAL A 109 -23.09 3.62 7.03
N LEU A 110 -21.78 3.89 7.00
CA LEU A 110 -20.89 3.53 8.12
C LEU A 110 -21.27 4.21 9.43
N ARG A 111 -21.87 5.41 9.38
CA ARG A 111 -22.36 6.10 10.59
C ARG A 111 -23.48 5.35 11.27
N LYS A 112 -24.44 4.80 10.52
CA LYS A 112 -25.50 3.93 11.06
C LYS A 112 -24.90 2.73 11.80
N ALA A 113 -23.91 2.07 11.21
CA ALA A 113 -23.22 0.93 11.83
C ALA A 113 -22.44 1.34 13.10
N ALA A 114 -21.70 2.44 13.03
CA ALA A 114 -20.94 2.98 14.15
C ALA A 114 -21.86 3.39 15.31
N ASP A 115 -23.05 3.93 15.04
CA ASP A 115 -24.00 4.35 16.08
C ASP A 115 -24.67 3.17 16.79
N ARG A 116 -24.84 2.03 16.11
CA ARG A 116 -25.33 0.80 16.73
C ARG A 116 -24.29 0.07 17.57
N LEU A 117 -23.00 0.25 17.29
CA LEU A 117 -21.92 -0.48 17.97
C LEU A 117 -21.92 -0.33 19.51
N PRO A 118 -22.11 0.86 20.14
CA PRO A 118 -22.18 0.99 21.60
C PRO A 118 -23.27 0.16 22.26
N SER A 119 -24.45 0.09 21.64
CA SER A 119 -25.58 -0.69 22.16
C SER A 119 -25.33 -2.20 22.13
N LYS A 120 -24.36 -2.64 21.32
CA LYS A 120 -23.94 -4.04 21.14
C LYS A 120 -22.46 -4.24 21.42
N ALA A 121 -21.83 -3.35 22.21
CA ALA A 121 -20.38 -3.24 22.27
C ALA A 121 -19.73 -4.57 22.71
N PRO A 122 -19.01 -5.28 21.82
CA PRO A 122 -18.39 -6.54 22.18
C PRO A 122 -17.19 -6.29 23.08
N LYS A 123 -16.82 -7.27 23.92
CA LYS A 123 -15.59 -7.22 24.72
C LYS A 123 -14.35 -6.84 23.89
N ALA A 124 -14.28 -7.34 22.66
CA ALA A 124 -13.22 -7.03 21.71
C ALA A 124 -13.11 -5.54 21.36
N TYR A 125 -14.21 -4.78 21.39
CA TYR A 125 -14.17 -3.32 21.19
C TYR A 125 -13.47 -2.61 22.35
N LEU A 126 -13.79 -2.99 23.59
CA LEU A 126 -13.13 -2.44 24.78
C LEU A 126 -11.64 -2.82 24.83
N GLU A 127 -11.30 -4.04 24.42
CA GLU A 127 -9.90 -4.49 24.29
C GLU A 127 -9.15 -3.68 23.23
N PHE A 128 -9.78 -3.41 22.08
CA PHE A 128 -9.22 -2.52 21.05
C PHE A 128 -8.97 -1.10 21.60
N LEU A 129 -9.95 -0.51 22.28
CA LEU A 129 -9.78 0.83 22.89
C LEU A 129 -8.66 0.86 23.93
N THR A 130 -8.44 -0.24 24.64
CA THR A 130 -7.37 -0.34 25.64
C THR A 130 -6.01 -0.47 24.97
N LYS A 131 -5.91 -1.34 23.95
CA LYS A 131 -4.66 -1.66 23.25
C LYS A 131 -4.18 -0.52 22.34
N GLU A 132 -5.09 0.07 21.57
CA GLU A 132 -4.79 1.02 20.49
C GLU A 132 -5.02 2.48 20.87
N LYS A 133 -5.32 2.74 22.15
CA LYS A 133 -5.87 4.00 22.69
C LYS A 133 -5.23 5.26 22.11
N LYS A 134 -3.90 5.32 22.07
CA LYS A 134 -3.16 6.54 21.75
C LYS A 134 -3.38 6.95 20.29
N TRP A 135 -2.96 6.13 19.34
CA TRP A 135 -3.01 6.50 17.94
C TRP A 135 -4.46 6.62 17.43
N VAL A 136 -5.37 5.76 17.90
CA VAL A 136 -6.76 5.77 17.41
C VAL A 136 -7.50 7.03 17.84
N TYR A 137 -7.24 7.50 19.07
CA TYR A 137 -7.83 8.72 19.57
C TYR A 137 -7.27 9.94 18.84
N ASP A 138 -5.94 10.02 18.69
CA ASP A 138 -5.28 11.12 17.98
C ASP A 138 -5.77 11.22 16.52
N TYR A 139 -5.88 10.08 15.83
CA TYR A 139 -6.45 10.00 14.49
C TYR A 139 -7.91 10.46 14.46
N ALA A 140 -8.75 9.99 15.38
CA ALA A 140 -10.16 10.36 15.44
C ALA A 140 -10.38 11.85 15.70
N VAL A 141 -9.56 12.45 16.57
CA VAL A 141 -9.56 13.90 16.80
C VAL A 141 -9.18 14.64 15.52
N PHE A 142 -8.12 14.22 14.83
CA PHE A 142 -7.73 14.84 13.57
C PHE A 142 -8.82 14.77 12.50
N MET A 143 -9.45 13.61 12.31
CA MET A 143 -10.52 13.46 11.33
C MET A 143 -11.77 14.27 11.70
N ALA A 144 -12.13 14.32 12.99
CA ALA A 144 -13.25 15.12 13.47
C ALA A 144 -13.02 16.61 13.24
N VAL A 145 -11.84 17.14 13.60
CA VAL A 145 -11.46 18.52 13.31
C VAL A 145 -11.42 18.77 11.81
N LYS A 146 -10.86 17.84 11.02
CA LYS A 146 -10.82 17.98 9.57
C LYS A 146 -12.21 18.13 8.96
N GLN A 147 -13.18 17.36 9.43
CA GLN A 147 -14.57 17.45 8.99
C GLN A 147 -15.21 18.78 9.40
N ASP A 148 -15.04 19.20 10.66
CA ASP A 148 -15.52 20.50 11.16
C ASP A 148 -14.93 21.68 10.35
N GLN A 149 -13.66 21.56 9.96
CA GLN A 149 -12.94 22.52 9.14
C GLN A 149 -13.19 22.33 7.63
N LYS A 150 -14.22 21.58 7.24
CA LYS A 150 -14.67 21.37 5.84
C LYS A 150 -13.59 20.79 4.93
N GLY A 151 -12.82 19.82 5.44
CA GLY A 151 -11.79 19.12 4.69
C GLY A 151 -10.47 19.88 4.52
N LYS A 152 -10.35 21.10 5.08
CA LYS A 152 -9.10 21.88 5.03
C LYS A 152 -7.93 21.12 5.62
N SER A 153 -6.73 21.41 5.10
CA SER A 153 -5.49 20.86 5.64
C SER A 153 -5.28 21.37 7.07
N TRP A 154 -4.64 20.56 7.93
CA TRP A 154 -4.39 21.00 9.31
C TRP A 154 -3.60 22.30 9.42
N ARG A 155 -2.76 22.61 8.42
CA ARG A 155 -2.01 23.88 8.32
C ARG A 155 -2.90 25.11 8.12
N GLN A 156 -4.18 24.90 7.78
CA GLN A 156 -5.18 25.95 7.56
C GLN A 156 -6.21 26.05 8.70
N TRP A 157 -6.06 25.27 9.77
CA TRP A 157 -6.94 25.32 10.93
C TRP A 157 -6.66 26.55 11.81
N PRO A 158 -7.53 26.90 12.77
CA PRO A 158 -7.20 27.87 13.82
C PRO A 158 -5.88 27.55 14.52
N GLU A 159 -5.06 28.58 14.80
CA GLU A 159 -3.69 28.42 15.31
C GLU A 159 -3.63 27.68 16.66
N ASP A 160 -4.61 27.89 17.52
CA ASP A 160 -4.76 27.22 18.81
C ASP A 160 -5.01 25.71 18.66
N ILE A 161 -5.82 25.30 17.69
CA ILE A 161 -6.01 23.89 17.33
C ILE A 161 -4.75 23.32 16.66
N GLN A 162 -4.14 24.07 15.75
CA GLN A 162 -2.88 23.68 15.12
C GLN A 162 -1.83 23.32 16.17
N LYS A 163 -1.61 24.22 17.13
CA LYS A 163 -0.64 24.07 18.22
C LYS A 163 -1.10 23.16 19.35
N LYS A 164 -2.32 22.61 19.26
CA LYS A 164 -2.95 21.74 20.26
C LYS A 164 -3.00 22.41 21.65
N GLU A 165 -3.33 23.70 21.69
CA GLU A 165 -3.49 24.42 22.95
C GLU A 165 -4.58 23.78 23.81
N HIS A 166 -4.31 23.64 25.11
CA HIS A 166 -5.15 22.86 26.02
C HIS A 166 -6.65 23.21 25.93
N LYS A 167 -6.98 24.51 26.02
CA LYS A 167 -8.37 25.00 25.99
C LYS A 167 -9.06 24.73 24.64
N ALA A 168 -8.34 24.88 23.53
CA ALA A 168 -8.86 24.60 22.21
C ALA A 168 -9.14 23.09 22.04
N MET A 169 -8.23 22.25 22.54
CA MET A 169 -8.40 20.81 22.50
C MET A 169 -9.51 20.31 23.44
N GLU A 170 -9.71 20.91 24.61
CA GLU A 170 -10.87 20.61 25.49
C GLU A 170 -12.20 20.92 24.79
N LYS A 171 -12.25 22.05 24.08
CA LYS A 171 -13.42 22.43 23.28
C LYS A 171 -13.67 21.43 22.15
N VAL A 172 -12.63 21.07 21.39
CA VAL A 172 -12.69 20.03 20.34
C VAL A 172 -13.22 18.70 20.92
N GLN A 173 -12.70 18.26 22.06
CA GLN A 173 -13.13 17.02 22.70
C GLN A 173 -14.59 17.02 23.13
N THR A 174 -15.09 18.18 23.54
CA THR A 174 -16.47 18.33 24.02
C THR A 174 -17.45 18.51 22.86
N GLU A 175 -17.15 19.42 21.94
CA GLU A 175 -18.05 19.80 20.83
C GLU A 175 -18.05 18.76 19.71
N LEU A 176 -16.90 18.12 19.44
CA LEU A 176 -16.77 17.11 18.38
C LEU A 176 -16.80 15.68 18.91
N ARG A 177 -17.30 15.47 20.14
CA ARG A 177 -17.30 14.17 20.82
C ARG A 177 -17.90 13.05 19.97
N ASP A 178 -19.06 13.28 19.37
CA ASP A 178 -19.77 12.25 18.60
C ASP A 178 -19.02 11.90 17.31
N GLU A 179 -18.37 12.89 16.70
CA GLU A 179 -17.55 12.68 15.51
C GLU A 179 -16.26 11.92 15.86
N ILE A 180 -15.60 12.26 16.98
CA ILE A 180 -14.45 11.51 17.49
C ILE A 180 -14.86 10.05 17.74
N LEU A 181 -16.00 9.82 18.38
CA LEU A 181 -16.51 8.47 18.63
C LEU A 181 -16.81 7.72 17.33
N PHE A 182 -17.37 8.38 16.31
CA PHE A 182 -17.60 7.78 14.99
C PHE A 182 -16.28 7.24 14.41
N TRP A 183 -15.23 8.06 14.33
CA TRP A 183 -13.94 7.65 13.77
C TRP A 183 -13.27 6.52 14.55
N ILE A 184 -13.35 6.53 15.89
CA ILE A 184 -12.85 5.43 16.72
C ILE A 184 -13.56 4.11 16.38
N ARG A 185 -14.89 4.15 16.27
CA ARG A 185 -15.70 2.95 15.99
C ARG A 185 -15.44 2.43 14.58
N VAL A 186 -15.31 3.31 13.59
CA VAL A 186 -14.95 2.94 12.22
C VAL A 186 -13.60 2.22 12.18
N GLN A 187 -12.59 2.71 12.91
CA GLN A 187 -11.29 2.04 13.00
C GLN A 187 -11.40 0.67 13.65
N TYR A 188 -12.20 0.51 14.71
CA TYR A 188 -12.47 -0.81 15.28
C TYR A 188 -13.09 -1.77 14.24
N LEU A 189 -14.12 -1.32 13.51
CA LEU A 189 -14.79 -2.15 12.51
C LEU A 189 -13.83 -2.57 11.40
N PHE A 190 -12.97 -1.67 10.93
CA PHE A 190 -11.91 -1.98 9.99
C PHE A 190 -10.97 -3.05 10.54
N PHE A 191 -10.36 -2.84 11.71
CA PHE A 191 -9.35 -3.75 12.25
C PHE A 191 -9.94 -5.11 12.64
N LYS A 192 -11.22 -5.18 13.04
CA LYS A 192 -11.94 -6.43 13.24
C LYS A 192 -11.97 -7.25 11.94
N GLN A 193 -12.38 -6.63 10.83
CA GLN A 193 -12.47 -7.33 9.54
C GLN A 193 -11.08 -7.65 8.96
N PHE A 194 -10.12 -6.71 9.04
CA PHE A 194 -8.76 -6.94 8.57
C PHE A 194 -8.09 -8.11 9.29
N THR A 195 -8.21 -8.16 10.62
CA THR A 195 -7.65 -9.24 11.43
C THR A 195 -8.26 -10.59 11.06
N ALA A 196 -9.58 -10.65 10.80
CA ALA A 196 -10.26 -11.86 10.38
C ALA A 196 -9.79 -12.34 8.99
N MET A 197 -9.71 -11.43 8.01
CA MET A 197 -9.20 -11.71 6.66
C MET A 197 -7.74 -12.19 6.70
N LYS A 198 -6.87 -11.49 7.43
CA LYS A 198 -5.45 -11.86 7.58
C LYS A 198 -5.30 -13.23 8.22
N LYS A 199 -6.05 -13.51 9.29
CA LYS A 199 -6.07 -14.80 9.95
C LYS A 199 -6.45 -15.92 8.98
N TYR A 200 -7.51 -15.73 8.18
CA TYR A 200 -7.93 -16.71 7.18
C TYR A 200 -6.86 -16.93 6.10
N ALA A 201 -6.23 -15.86 5.61
CA ALA A 201 -5.10 -15.96 4.68
C ALA A 201 -3.99 -16.83 5.27
N ASN A 202 -3.58 -16.55 6.51
CA ASN A 202 -2.52 -17.31 7.18
C ASN A 202 -2.91 -18.78 7.44
N GLU A 203 -4.17 -19.05 7.79
CA GLU A 203 -4.69 -20.43 7.94
C GLU A 203 -4.66 -21.21 6.62
N LYS A 204 -4.79 -20.51 5.50
CA LYS A 204 -4.65 -21.06 4.14
C LYS A 204 -3.19 -21.10 3.65
N GLY A 205 -2.22 -20.74 4.50
CA GLY A 205 -0.80 -20.72 4.15
C GLY A 205 -0.39 -19.52 3.28
N ILE A 206 -1.25 -18.50 3.16
CA ILE A 206 -0.99 -17.27 2.43
C ILE A 206 -0.47 -16.20 3.40
N ARG A 207 0.73 -15.67 3.12
CA ARG A 207 1.31 -14.53 3.84
C ARG A 207 0.89 -13.22 3.18
N ILE A 208 0.50 -12.24 3.98
CA ILE A 208 0.18 -10.90 3.49
C ILE A 208 1.46 -10.06 3.43
N ILE A 209 1.80 -9.58 2.23
CA ILE A 209 2.85 -8.59 2.00
C ILE A 209 2.18 -7.22 2.02
N GLY A 210 2.46 -6.45 3.07
CA GLY A 210 2.05 -5.06 3.16
C GLY A 210 3.07 -4.13 2.52
N ASP A 211 2.70 -2.87 2.41
CA ASP A 211 3.52 -1.83 1.81
C ASP A 211 3.53 -0.58 2.70
N LEU A 212 4.73 -0.09 3.01
CA LEU A 212 4.95 1.06 3.87
C LEU A 212 5.64 2.17 3.07
N PRO A 213 4.89 3.23 2.69
CA PRO A 213 5.45 4.43 2.09
C PRO A 213 6.58 4.98 2.97
N ILE A 214 7.74 5.35 2.42
CA ILE A 214 8.79 5.95 3.26
C ILE A 214 8.25 7.22 3.92
N TYR A 215 7.64 8.12 3.15
CA TYR A 215 7.13 9.41 3.65
C TYR A 215 5.67 9.32 4.09
N VAL A 216 5.25 10.31 4.88
CA VAL A 216 3.84 10.52 5.25
C VAL A 216 3.26 11.67 4.41
N ALA A 217 1.93 11.76 4.29
CA ALA A 217 1.32 12.90 3.64
C ALA A 217 1.54 14.19 4.47
N SER A 218 1.70 15.33 3.81
CA SER A 218 1.81 16.63 4.48
C SER A 218 0.57 16.93 5.34
N ASP A 219 -0.61 16.61 4.82
CA ASP A 219 -1.87 16.74 5.53
C ASP A 219 -2.25 15.41 6.21
N SER A 220 -1.60 15.09 7.33
CA SER A 220 -1.81 13.85 8.07
C SER A 220 -1.76 14.06 9.59
N ILE A 221 -2.32 13.11 10.34
CA ILE A 221 -2.14 13.06 11.79
C ILE A 221 -0.67 12.96 12.18
N ASP A 222 0.14 12.30 11.34
CA ASP A 222 1.57 12.12 11.57
C ASP A 222 2.29 13.48 11.56
N ALA A 223 2.12 14.25 10.49
CA ALA A 223 2.72 15.58 10.35
C ALA A 223 2.15 16.60 11.35
N TRP A 224 0.87 16.49 11.73
CA TRP A 224 0.27 17.39 12.72
C TRP A 224 0.72 17.07 14.16
N SER A 225 0.88 15.80 14.51
CA SER A 225 1.15 15.37 15.90
C SER A 225 2.62 15.24 16.23
N PHE A 226 3.45 14.96 15.25
CA PHE A 226 4.87 14.70 15.43
C PHE A 226 5.68 15.71 14.62
N ARG A 227 5.30 17.00 14.67
CA ARG A 227 5.91 18.08 13.86
C ARG A 227 7.44 18.10 13.95
N ASP A 228 7.98 17.87 15.15
CA ASP A 228 9.41 17.87 15.42
C ASP A 228 10.17 16.74 14.70
N GLU A 229 9.49 15.71 14.22
CA GLU A 229 10.07 14.61 13.44
C GLU A 229 10.32 15.00 11.97
N PHE A 230 9.82 16.16 11.55
CA PHE A 230 9.83 16.61 10.17
C PHE A 230 10.53 17.98 10.02
N GLN A 231 11.03 18.25 8.82
CA GLN A 231 11.66 19.52 8.45
C GLN A 231 10.60 20.60 8.17
N LEU A 232 9.85 20.96 9.21
CA LEU A 232 8.78 21.97 9.17
C LEU A 232 9.22 23.25 9.89
N ASP A 233 8.72 24.39 9.43
CA ASP A 233 8.87 25.66 10.13
C ASP A 233 7.88 25.79 11.32
N SER A 234 7.90 26.93 12.02
CA SER A 234 7.02 27.17 13.17
C SER A 234 5.53 27.24 12.83
N LYS A 235 5.18 27.45 11.55
CA LYS A 235 3.81 27.41 11.04
C LYS A 235 3.41 26.01 10.59
N GLY A 236 4.37 25.08 10.50
CA GLY A 236 4.15 23.72 10.03
C GLY A 236 4.31 23.57 8.53
N ASP A 237 4.87 24.57 7.83
CA ASP A 237 5.15 24.49 6.41
C ASP A 237 6.52 23.82 6.16
N PRO A 238 6.62 22.91 5.18
CA PRO A 238 7.89 22.28 4.86
C PRO A 238 8.84 23.29 4.22
N LYS A 239 10.12 23.25 4.62
CA LYS A 239 11.17 23.99 3.92
C LYS A 239 11.49 23.36 2.56
N ASP A 240 11.59 22.04 2.57
CA ASP A 240 11.87 21.20 1.42
C ASP A 240 10.88 20.02 1.44
N VAL A 241 10.57 19.50 0.26
CA VAL A 241 9.62 18.40 0.06
C VAL A 241 10.28 17.23 -0.68
N ALA A 242 9.68 16.06 -0.53
CA ALA A 242 10.12 14.84 -1.18
C ALA A 242 9.80 14.80 -2.68
N GLY A 243 10.62 14.06 -3.40
CA GLY A 243 10.45 13.73 -4.80
C GLY A 243 11.60 12.87 -5.32
N CYS A 244 11.71 12.77 -6.64
CA CYS A 244 12.87 12.20 -7.30
C CYS A 244 13.38 13.15 -8.41
N PRO A 245 14.68 13.13 -8.72
CA PRO A 245 15.23 13.96 -9.78
C PRO A 245 14.66 13.57 -11.15
N PRO A 246 14.88 14.41 -12.19
CA PRO A 246 14.67 13.99 -13.57
C PRO A 246 15.39 12.69 -13.89
N ASP A 247 14.68 11.79 -14.55
CA ASP A 247 15.18 10.49 -14.99
C ASP A 247 14.67 10.19 -16.42
N ALA A 248 14.95 8.98 -16.92
CA ALA A 248 14.50 8.56 -18.25
C ALA A 248 12.97 8.49 -18.40
N PHE A 249 12.22 8.44 -17.29
CA PHE A 249 10.76 8.35 -17.26
C PHE A 249 10.10 9.73 -17.11
N SER A 250 10.74 10.67 -16.42
CA SER A 250 10.24 12.03 -16.20
C SER A 250 11.33 13.08 -16.41
N ALA A 251 11.18 13.89 -17.47
CA ALA A 251 12.09 15.01 -17.78
C ALA A 251 12.11 16.11 -16.70
N ASP A 252 11.06 16.20 -15.89
CA ASP A 252 10.93 17.17 -14.80
C ASP A 252 11.15 16.56 -13.40
N GLY A 253 11.47 15.26 -13.37
CA GLY A 253 11.46 14.44 -12.15
C GLY A 253 10.05 14.30 -11.60
N GLN A 254 9.93 13.85 -10.35
CA GLN A 254 8.63 13.69 -9.70
C GLN A 254 8.60 14.51 -8.42
N LEU A 255 7.64 15.43 -8.33
CA LEU A 255 7.40 16.23 -7.13
C LEU A 255 6.26 15.61 -6.33
N TRP A 256 6.60 14.92 -5.24
CA TRP A 256 5.59 14.22 -4.43
C TRP A 256 4.96 15.12 -3.37
N GLY A 257 5.71 16.11 -2.88
CA GLY A 257 5.20 17.13 -1.96
C GLY A 257 5.12 16.70 -0.49
N ASN A 258 5.59 15.51 -0.14
CA ASN A 258 5.64 15.05 1.25
C ASN A 258 6.66 15.85 2.07
N PRO A 259 6.42 16.07 3.38
CA PRO A 259 7.43 16.62 4.27
C PRO A 259 8.60 15.64 4.44
N LEU A 260 9.81 16.16 4.53
CA LEU A 260 11.02 15.39 4.78
C LEU A 260 11.25 15.18 6.28
N TYR A 261 11.92 14.10 6.64
CA TYR A 261 12.24 13.76 8.03
C TYR A 261 13.42 14.57 8.58
N ASP A 262 13.34 14.99 9.83
CA ASP A 262 14.53 15.42 10.59
C ASP A 262 15.24 14.18 11.16
N TRP A 263 16.04 13.52 10.31
CA TRP A 263 16.76 12.31 10.69
C TRP A 263 17.74 12.51 11.84
N GLU A 264 18.29 13.71 12.03
CA GLU A 264 19.19 14.01 13.13
C GLU A 264 18.43 14.09 14.46
N LYS A 265 17.23 14.71 14.46
CA LYS A 265 16.32 14.69 15.60
C LYS A 265 15.86 13.28 15.93
N MET A 266 15.39 12.53 14.93
CA MET A 266 15.00 11.13 15.09
C MET A 266 16.15 10.27 15.62
N LYS A 267 17.38 10.48 15.17
CA LYS A 267 18.52 9.71 15.68
C LYS A 267 18.75 9.95 17.18
N LYS A 268 18.53 11.18 17.66
CA LYS A 268 18.70 11.54 19.09
C LYS A 268 17.68 10.89 20.01
N ASP A 269 16.48 10.59 19.52
CA ASP A 269 15.44 9.90 20.30
C ASP A 269 15.39 8.39 20.03
N HIS A 270 16.39 7.87 19.30
CA HIS A 270 16.48 6.48 18.86
C HIS A 270 15.31 6.06 17.97
N TYR A 271 14.95 6.93 17.02
CA TYR A 271 13.95 6.68 15.98
C TYR A 271 12.61 6.25 16.59
N ALA A 272 12.17 6.91 17.67
CA ALA A 272 11.04 6.44 18.47
C ALA A 272 9.75 6.36 17.65
N TRP A 273 9.48 7.39 16.83
CA TRP A 273 8.32 7.43 15.95
C TRP A 273 8.33 6.28 14.92
N TRP A 274 9.46 6.08 14.23
CA TRP A 274 9.62 4.97 13.27
C TRP A 274 9.54 3.59 13.92
N THR A 275 10.04 3.46 15.16
CA THR A 275 9.94 2.22 15.94
C THR A 275 8.47 1.85 16.16
N GLU A 276 7.63 2.79 16.59
CA GLU A 276 6.20 2.54 16.77
C GLU A 276 5.47 2.34 15.44
N ARG A 277 5.85 3.07 14.38
CA ARG A 277 5.31 2.87 13.03
C ARG A 277 5.53 1.45 12.53
N ILE A 278 6.77 0.95 12.58
CA ILE A 278 7.11 -0.42 12.14
C ILE A 278 6.42 -1.45 13.03
N LYS A 279 6.47 -1.29 14.35
CA LYS A 279 5.79 -2.19 15.30
C LYS A 279 4.30 -2.35 15.00
N HIS A 280 3.63 -1.25 14.66
CA HIS A 280 2.23 -1.28 14.25
C HIS A 280 2.02 -2.13 12.99
N GLN A 281 2.79 -1.87 11.93
CA GLN A 281 2.69 -2.64 10.67
C GLN A 281 2.95 -4.14 10.87
N LEU A 282 3.95 -4.49 11.69
CA LEU A 282 4.26 -5.89 12.03
C LEU A 282 3.15 -6.59 12.81
N GLY A 283 2.21 -5.83 13.40
CA GLY A 283 1.03 -6.39 14.05
C GLY A 283 0.06 -7.06 13.07
N PHE A 284 0.08 -6.70 11.78
CA PHE A 284 -0.93 -7.18 10.82
C PHE A 284 -0.38 -7.55 9.43
N TYR A 285 0.87 -7.26 9.11
CA TYR A 285 1.55 -7.83 7.92
C TYR A 285 2.52 -8.94 8.29
N ASP A 286 2.72 -9.88 7.38
CA ASP A 286 3.67 -10.97 7.56
C ASP A 286 5.03 -10.66 6.92
N ILE A 287 5.02 -9.84 5.87
CA ILE A 287 6.18 -9.30 5.17
C ILE A 287 5.88 -7.84 4.88
N LEU A 288 6.87 -6.95 5.03
CA LEU A 288 6.70 -5.53 4.79
C LEU A 288 7.57 -5.07 3.62
N ARG A 289 6.98 -4.56 2.54
CA ARG A 289 7.73 -3.78 1.54
C ARG A 289 7.96 -2.38 2.11
N LEU A 290 9.20 -1.94 2.09
CA LEU A 290 9.59 -0.58 2.46
C LEU A 290 9.80 0.19 1.16
N ASP A 291 8.80 1.01 0.82
CA ASP A 291 8.77 1.84 -0.37
C ASP A 291 9.90 2.87 -0.36
N HIS A 292 10.46 3.19 -1.54
CA HIS A 292 11.54 4.15 -1.71
C HIS A 292 12.69 3.94 -0.71
N PHE A 293 13.14 2.69 -0.58
CA PHE A 293 14.16 2.27 0.39
C PHE A 293 15.44 3.10 0.26
N ARG A 294 15.77 3.53 -0.97
CA ARG A 294 16.94 4.38 -1.23
C ARG A 294 16.97 5.65 -0.37
N GLY A 295 15.79 6.18 0.01
CA GLY A 295 15.62 7.32 0.92
C GLY A 295 16.29 7.15 2.29
N PHE A 296 16.54 5.90 2.73
CA PHE A 296 17.28 5.62 3.94
C PHE A 296 18.81 5.77 3.77
N SER A 297 19.34 5.65 2.56
CA SER A 297 20.75 5.95 2.24
C SER A 297 20.92 7.44 1.96
N THR A 298 20.20 7.92 0.94
CA THR A 298 20.16 9.32 0.53
C THR A 298 18.74 9.65 0.08
N TYR A 299 18.25 10.87 0.27
CA TYR A 299 16.94 11.29 -0.21
C TYR A 299 17.04 12.59 -1.00
N TYR A 300 16.10 12.79 -1.93
CA TYR A 300 16.08 13.96 -2.78
C TYR A 300 15.18 15.03 -2.14
N ALA A 301 15.76 16.19 -1.84
CA ALA A 301 15.10 17.29 -1.17
C ALA A 301 14.88 18.44 -2.14
N ILE A 302 13.63 18.77 -2.43
CA ILE A 302 13.24 19.81 -3.38
C ILE A 302 12.74 21.03 -2.60
N PRO A 303 13.22 22.26 -2.88
CA PRO A 303 12.71 23.46 -2.22
C PRO A 303 11.19 23.56 -2.29
N ALA A 304 10.53 23.80 -1.16
CA ALA A 304 9.09 23.95 -1.14
C ALA A 304 8.65 25.18 -1.95
N GLY A 305 7.60 25.01 -2.77
CA GLY A 305 7.10 26.04 -3.69
C GLY A 305 7.57 25.87 -5.14
N ASP A 306 8.56 25.02 -5.38
CA ASP A 306 8.94 24.62 -6.74
C ASP A 306 7.79 23.85 -7.43
N LYS A 307 7.70 24.02 -8.75
CA LYS A 307 6.68 23.36 -9.58
C LYS A 307 7.14 22.02 -10.16
N THR A 308 8.43 21.73 -10.08
CA THR A 308 9.10 20.56 -10.63
C THR A 308 10.17 20.08 -9.68
N ALA A 309 10.69 18.86 -9.86
CA ALA A 309 11.73 18.34 -8.99
C ALA A 309 13.16 18.78 -9.37
N LYS A 310 13.36 19.45 -10.51
CA LYS A 310 14.70 19.76 -11.08
C LYS A 310 15.71 20.40 -10.14
N ASN A 311 15.25 21.25 -9.22
CA ASN A 311 16.15 22.04 -8.35
C ASN A 311 16.40 21.37 -6.99
N GLY A 312 16.05 20.09 -6.84
CA GLY A 312 16.34 19.37 -5.61
C GLY A 312 17.81 18.94 -5.49
N GLU A 313 18.18 18.53 -4.28
CA GLU A 313 19.51 18.04 -3.95
C GLU A 313 19.46 16.71 -3.18
N TRP A 314 20.48 15.88 -3.36
CA TRP A 314 20.64 14.64 -2.59
C TRP A 314 21.19 14.95 -1.18
N ARG A 315 20.48 14.50 -0.15
CA ARG A 315 20.89 14.58 1.27
C ARG A 315 21.04 13.18 1.86
N LYS A 316 21.84 13.03 2.91
CA LYS A 316 22.04 11.72 3.57
C LYS A 316 20.83 11.35 4.43
N GLY A 317 20.36 10.12 4.27
CA GLY A 317 19.42 9.47 5.17
C GLY A 317 20.12 8.90 6.42
N PRO A 318 19.40 8.15 7.27
CA PRO A 318 19.90 7.63 8.54
C PRO A 318 20.84 6.42 8.38
N GLY A 319 20.87 5.80 7.20
CA GLY A 319 21.73 4.67 6.86
C GLY A 319 21.50 3.42 7.70
N ILE A 320 22.54 2.60 7.83
CA ILE A 320 22.47 1.28 8.48
C ILE A 320 22.13 1.35 9.99
N ASP A 321 22.43 2.47 10.65
CA ASP A 321 22.16 2.66 12.09
C ASP A 321 20.66 2.53 12.40
N PHE A 322 19.81 3.03 11.49
CA PHE A 322 18.36 2.89 11.59
C PHE A 322 17.94 1.41 11.62
N PHE A 323 18.42 0.62 10.66
CA PHE A 323 18.03 -0.78 10.53
C PHE A 323 18.61 -1.64 11.65
N LYS A 324 19.83 -1.38 12.12
CA LYS A 324 20.39 -2.03 13.31
C LYS A 324 19.56 -1.75 14.55
N HIS A 325 19.06 -0.52 14.71
CA HIS A 325 18.14 -0.20 15.79
C HIS A 325 16.84 -0.99 15.67
N MET A 326 16.21 -1.05 14.49
CA MET A 326 14.98 -1.84 14.29
C MET A 326 15.20 -3.33 14.56
N GLU A 327 16.31 -3.90 14.08
CA GLU A 327 16.66 -5.30 14.35
C GLU A 327 16.88 -5.54 15.86
N SER A 328 17.47 -4.59 16.59
CA SER A 328 17.62 -4.71 18.04
C SER A 328 16.30 -4.71 18.80
N LYS A 329 15.24 -4.10 18.24
CA LYS A 329 13.92 -4.00 18.86
C LYS A 329 13.01 -5.17 18.51
N PHE A 330 13.06 -5.64 17.28
CA PHE A 330 12.09 -6.60 16.73
C PHE A 330 12.70 -7.94 16.34
N GLY A 331 14.03 -8.07 16.44
CA GLY A 331 14.77 -9.17 15.82
C GLY A 331 14.75 -9.05 14.30
N LYS A 332 14.99 -10.17 13.61
CA LYS A 332 14.95 -10.20 12.15
C LYS A 332 13.52 -9.99 11.66
N ILE A 333 13.32 -8.89 10.93
CA ILE A 333 12.05 -8.54 10.29
C ILE A 333 12.08 -9.06 8.84
N ASP A 334 10.97 -9.65 8.38
CA ASP A 334 10.78 -9.97 6.96
C ASP A 334 10.42 -8.69 6.20
N LEU A 335 11.45 -7.96 5.73
CA LEU A 335 11.31 -6.75 4.92
C LEU A 335 11.71 -7.02 3.45
N ILE A 336 11.09 -6.30 2.52
CA ILE A 336 11.51 -6.18 1.12
C ILE A 336 11.94 -4.73 0.89
N ALA A 337 13.15 -4.53 0.39
CA ALA A 337 13.63 -3.20 0.02
C ALA A 337 13.13 -2.86 -1.38
N GLU A 338 12.34 -1.81 -1.50
CA GLU A 338 12.04 -1.19 -2.79
C GLU A 338 13.26 -0.36 -3.22
N ASP A 339 14.14 -0.98 -3.99
CA ASP A 339 15.37 -0.41 -4.50
C ASP A 339 15.31 -0.22 -6.02
N LEU A 340 14.26 0.43 -6.54
CA LEU A 340 14.17 0.78 -7.96
C LEU A 340 14.60 2.24 -8.22
N GLY A 341 14.71 2.60 -9.50
CA GLY A 341 15.11 3.92 -9.98
C GLY A 341 16.63 4.10 -10.11
N ASP A 342 17.09 5.35 -10.05
CA ASP A 342 18.52 5.68 -10.10
C ASP A 342 19.20 5.37 -8.76
N LEU A 343 19.86 4.21 -8.72
CA LEU A 343 20.55 3.70 -7.55
C LEU A 343 22.05 4.03 -7.61
N THR A 344 22.56 4.54 -6.51
CA THR A 344 23.99 4.82 -6.31
C THR A 344 24.65 3.68 -5.52
N PRO A 345 25.99 3.51 -5.60
CA PRO A 345 26.70 2.44 -4.90
C PRO A 345 26.38 2.31 -3.40
N ASP A 346 26.16 3.42 -2.70
CA ASP A 346 25.78 3.46 -1.29
C ASP A 346 24.41 2.82 -1.02
N VAL A 347 23.47 2.90 -1.96
CA VAL A 347 22.16 2.23 -1.82
C VAL A 347 22.34 0.72 -1.92
N PHE A 348 23.11 0.24 -2.88
CA PHE A 348 23.42 -1.19 -3.02
C PHE A 348 24.17 -1.72 -1.80
N GLU A 349 25.11 -0.96 -1.26
CA GLU A 349 25.83 -1.29 -0.02
C GLU A 349 24.87 -1.36 1.17
N LEU A 350 23.91 -0.43 1.28
CA LEU A 350 22.92 -0.44 2.35
C LEU A 350 21.98 -1.65 2.24
N VAL A 351 21.42 -1.93 1.07
CA VAL A 351 20.58 -3.13 0.83
C VAL A 351 21.36 -4.39 1.21
N LYS A 352 22.60 -4.53 0.73
CA LYS A 352 23.47 -5.66 1.07
C LYS A 352 23.76 -5.76 2.58
N ALA A 353 24.02 -4.64 3.24
CA ALA A 353 24.33 -4.59 4.67
C ALA A 353 23.12 -4.95 5.55
N THR A 354 21.90 -4.60 5.12
CA THR A 354 20.68 -5.02 5.82
C THR A 354 20.33 -6.49 5.59
N GLY A 355 20.76 -7.06 4.46
CA GLY A 355 20.41 -8.43 4.07
C GLY A 355 18.96 -8.60 3.59
N TYR A 356 18.20 -7.51 3.46
CA TYR A 356 16.85 -7.56 2.89
C TYR A 356 16.91 -7.82 1.37
N PRO A 357 15.94 -8.57 0.82
CA PRO A 357 15.83 -8.73 -0.62
C PRO A 357 15.44 -7.41 -1.29
N GLY A 358 16.18 -7.04 -2.33
CA GLY A 358 15.80 -5.99 -3.28
C GLY A 358 14.76 -6.50 -4.30
N MET A 359 14.29 -5.60 -5.15
CA MET A 359 13.29 -5.83 -6.19
C MET A 359 13.93 -5.92 -7.57
N LYS A 360 13.31 -6.74 -8.44
CA LYS A 360 13.64 -6.84 -9.87
C LYS A 360 12.36 -6.72 -10.67
N VAL A 361 12.31 -5.86 -11.68
CA VAL A 361 11.12 -5.63 -12.50
C VAL A 361 11.44 -5.94 -13.95
N LEU A 362 10.78 -6.97 -14.51
CA LEU A 362 11.09 -7.46 -15.86
C LEU A 362 10.79 -6.44 -16.95
N GLU A 363 9.81 -5.56 -16.77
CA GLU A 363 9.53 -4.48 -17.72
C GLU A 363 10.70 -3.49 -17.90
N PHE A 364 11.65 -3.45 -16.96
CA PHE A 364 12.88 -2.64 -17.04
C PHE A 364 14.08 -3.43 -17.60
N ALA A 365 13.91 -4.72 -17.92
CA ALA A 365 15.02 -5.61 -18.25
C ALA A 365 15.53 -5.51 -19.68
N PHE A 366 14.74 -4.91 -20.58
CA PHE A 366 14.96 -5.05 -22.03
C PHE A 366 15.37 -3.75 -22.72
N ASP A 367 15.39 -2.64 -21.99
CA ASP A 367 16.09 -1.42 -22.37
C ASP A 367 17.60 -1.63 -22.16
N GLY A 368 18.38 -1.63 -23.25
CA GLY A 368 19.83 -1.81 -23.19
C GLY A 368 20.30 -3.25 -23.01
N SER A 369 21.62 -3.47 -23.11
CA SER A 369 22.20 -4.82 -23.24
C SER A 369 22.65 -5.52 -21.97
N ASP A 370 22.89 -4.76 -20.90
CA ASP A 370 23.44 -5.26 -19.64
C ASP A 370 22.60 -4.72 -18.47
N SER A 371 21.39 -5.28 -18.32
CA SER A 371 20.43 -4.85 -17.31
C SER A 371 20.45 -5.80 -16.12
N ASP A 372 20.58 -5.24 -14.93
CA ASP A 372 20.45 -5.96 -13.65
C ASP A 372 19.04 -6.54 -13.42
N TYR A 373 18.08 -6.16 -14.26
CA TYR A 373 16.72 -6.68 -14.28
C TYR A 373 16.56 -7.93 -15.17
N LEU A 374 17.60 -8.38 -15.87
CA LEU A 374 17.56 -9.65 -16.62
C LEU A 374 17.70 -10.87 -15.68
N PRO A 375 16.86 -11.91 -15.81
CA PRO A 375 16.85 -13.05 -14.89
C PRO A 375 18.16 -13.79 -14.67
N HIS A 376 19.09 -13.80 -15.65
CA HIS A 376 20.39 -14.45 -15.49
C HIS A 376 21.35 -13.68 -14.56
N ASN A 377 21.07 -12.40 -14.30
CA ASN A 377 21.84 -11.54 -13.38
C ASN A 377 21.32 -11.59 -11.94
N TYR A 378 20.23 -12.33 -11.67
CA TYR A 378 19.61 -12.35 -10.35
C TYR A 378 20.38 -13.18 -9.33
N THR A 379 20.38 -12.70 -8.09
CA THR A 379 20.72 -13.52 -6.92
C THR A 379 19.45 -14.12 -6.31
N LYS A 380 19.58 -15.09 -5.40
CA LYS A 380 18.41 -15.69 -4.73
C LYS A 380 17.67 -14.68 -3.84
N ASN A 381 18.40 -13.79 -3.15
CA ASN A 381 17.84 -12.82 -2.22
C ASN A 381 17.26 -11.59 -2.94
N CYS A 382 16.25 -11.80 -3.79
CA CYS A 382 15.48 -10.74 -4.42
C CYS A 382 14.03 -11.17 -4.63
N VAL A 383 13.18 -10.17 -4.90
CA VAL A 383 11.79 -10.34 -5.29
C VAL A 383 11.63 -9.89 -6.73
N VAL A 384 11.23 -10.80 -7.62
CA VAL A 384 10.97 -10.46 -9.02
C VAL A 384 9.49 -10.12 -9.24
N TYR A 385 9.25 -9.09 -10.03
CA TYR A 385 7.96 -8.66 -10.54
C TYR A 385 8.00 -8.66 -12.07
N ALA A 386 6.86 -8.87 -12.72
CA ALA A 386 6.73 -8.52 -14.13
C ALA A 386 6.70 -6.98 -14.27
N GLY A 387 5.67 -6.39 -13.68
CA GLY A 387 5.51 -4.97 -13.36
C GLY A 387 4.99 -4.81 -11.92
N THR A 388 5.06 -3.59 -11.40
CA THR A 388 4.45 -3.16 -10.12
C THR A 388 3.15 -2.40 -10.37
N HIS A 389 2.51 -1.86 -9.32
CA HIS A 389 1.30 -1.04 -9.48
C HIS A 389 1.56 0.29 -10.23
N ASP A 390 2.81 0.76 -10.28
CA ASP A 390 3.22 1.96 -11.04
C ASP A 390 3.51 1.66 -12.51
N ASN A 391 3.69 0.38 -12.84
CA ASN A 391 3.89 -0.08 -14.19
C ASN A 391 2.56 -0.22 -14.93
N ASP A 392 2.64 -0.29 -16.27
CA ASP A 392 1.50 -0.79 -17.03
C ASP A 392 1.35 -2.31 -16.76
N THR A 393 0.29 -2.90 -17.28
CA THR A 393 0.19 -4.36 -17.46
C THR A 393 1.23 -4.82 -18.48
N ILE A 394 1.60 -6.10 -18.47
CA ILE A 394 2.50 -6.66 -19.50
C ILE A 394 1.93 -6.41 -20.89
N MET A 395 0.62 -6.60 -21.11
CA MET A 395 0.03 -6.38 -22.43
C MET A 395 0.02 -4.90 -22.84
N GLY A 396 -0.15 -3.98 -21.88
CA GLY A 396 -0.02 -2.55 -22.09
C GLY A 396 1.43 -2.13 -22.39
N TRP A 397 2.40 -2.65 -21.65
CA TRP A 397 3.84 -2.49 -21.91
C TRP A 397 4.21 -2.99 -23.31
N PHE A 398 3.79 -4.19 -23.70
CA PHE A 398 4.02 -4.74 -25.05
C PHE A 398 3.50 -3.84 -26.16
N LYS A 399 2.44 -3.08 -25.90
CA LYS A 399 1.81 -2.16 -26.86
C LYS A 399 2.49 -0.80 -26.91
N THR A 400 3.04 -0.32 -25.79
CA THR A 400 3.51 1.07 -25.62
C THR A 400 5.03 1.20 -25.66
N SER A 401 5.78 0.16 -25.29
CA SER A 401 7.24 0.12 -25.39
C SER A 401 7.71 0.11 -26.84
N ASP A 402 8.97 0.52 -27.06
CA ASP A 402 9.56 0.50 -28.38
C ASP A 402 9.72 -0.94 -28.92
N LYS A 403 9.70 -1.07 -30.25
CA LYS A 403 9.70 -2.37 -30.92
C LYS A 403 10.99 -3.17 -30.66
N ALA A 404 12.12 -2.52 -30.41
CA ALA A 404 13.39 -3.21 -30.20
C ALA A 404 13.40 -3.86 -28.81
N THR A 405 12.96 -3.13 -27.78
CA THR A 405 12.75 -3.63 -26.41
C THR A 405 11.79 -4.83 -26.39
N VAL A 406 10.63 -4.71 -27.03
CA VAL A 406 9.64 -5.80 -27.10
C VAL A 406 10.20 -7.01 -27.84
N LYS A 407 10.87 -6.80 -28.98
CA LYS A 407 11.51 -7.89 -29.75
C LYS A 407 12.55 -8.63 -28.89
N ARG A 408 13.37 -7.89 -28.15
CA ARG A 408 14.36 -8.46 -27.25
C ARG A 408 13.73 -9.33 -26.17
N ALA A 409 12.64 -8.88 -25.56
CA ALA A 409 11.91 -9.67 -24.56
C ALA A 409 11.37 -10.99 -25.14
N ILE A 410 10.78 -10.93 -26.35
CA ILE A 410 10.29 -12.12 -27.07
C ILE A 410 11.42 -13.11 -27.34
N GLU A 411 12.56 -12.62 -27.85
CA GLU A 411 13.72 -13.45 -28.16
C GLU A 411 14.33 -14.06 -26.89
N TYR A 412 14.50 -13.27 -25.83
CA TYR A 412 15.12 -13.68 -24.57
C TYR A 412 14.32 -14.80 -23.87
N PHE A 413 12.99 -14.68 -23.83
CA PHE A 413 12.13 -15.68 -23.16
C PHE A 413 11.55 -16.75 -24.09
N HIS A 414 11.91 -16.69 -25.38
CA HIS A 414 11.28 -17.49 -26.45
C HIS A 414 9.75 -17.47 -26.32
N MET A 415 9.18 -16.27 -26.24
CA MET A 415 7.74 -16.13 -26.01
C MET A 415 6.92 -16.58 -27.21
N ASP A 416 5.83 -17.30 -26.93
CA ASP A 416 4.91 -17.80 -27.94
C ASP A 416 3.58 -17.04 -27.90
N LYS A 417 3.10 -16.62 -29.07
CA LYS A 417 1.77 -16.01 -29.22
C LYS A 417 0.65 -16.96 -28.82
N THR A 418 0.82 -18.27 -29.00
CA THR A 418 -0.23 -19.25 -28.67
C THR A 418 -0.41 -19.41 -27.16
N GLU A 419 0.67 -19.27 -26.39
CA GLU A 419 0.64 -19.26 -24.93
C GLU A 419 0.10 -17.92 -24.38
N GLY A 420 0.38 -16.83 -25.11
CA GLY A 420 0.15 -15.45 -24.70
C GLY A 420 1.45 -14.81 -24.21
N TYR A 421 1.76 -13.60 -24.69
CA TYR A 421 3.01 -12.92 -24.35
C TYR A 421 3.14 -12.61 -22.85
N ASN A 422 2.03 -12.25 -22.19
CA ASN A 422 1.97 -12.12 -20.73
C ASN A 422 2.42 -13.41 -20.03
N TRP A 423 1.93 -14.58 -20.47
CA TRP A 423 2.33 -15.87 -19.90
C TRP A 423 3.81 -16.18 -20.10
N GLY A 424 4.37 -15.84 -21.27
CA GLY A 424 5.80 -15.97 -21.54
C GLY A 424 6.67 -15.12 -20.60
N MET A 425 6.26 -13.89 -20.31
CA MET A 425 6.97 -12.99 -19.38
C MET A 425 6.82 -13.42 -17.92
N MET A 426 5.60 -13.78 -17.48
CA MET A 426 5.35 -14.32 -16.14
C MET A 426 6.15 -15.62 -15.90
N ARG A 427 6.25 -16.49 -16.93
CA ARG A 427 7.11 -17.68 -16.91
C ARG A 427 8.58 -17.31 -16.67
N GLY A 428 9.06 -16.24 -17.28
CA GLY A 428 10.38 -15.68 -17.01
C GLY A 428 10.59 -15.39 -15.52
N ALA A 429 9.68 -14.66 -14.89
CA ALA A 429 9.72 -14.36 -13.46
C ALA A 429 9.71 -15.64 -12.61
N TRP A 430 8.78 -16.57 -12.88
CA TRP A 430 8.65 -17.80 -12.10
C TRP A 430 9.86 -18.74 -12.25
N SER A 431 10.49 -18.79 -13.42
CA SER A 431 11.69 -19.60 -13.66
C SER A 431 12.98 -19.02 -13.07
N SER A 432 13.03 -17.71 -12.79
CA SER A 432 14.23 -17.01 -12.29
C SER A 432 14.76 -17.53 -10.95
N THR A 433 15.98 -17.16 -10.54
CA THR A 433 16.58 -17.58 -9.26
C THR A 433 16.00 -16.89 -8.02
N ALA A 434 15.21 -15.81 -8.18
CA ALA A 434 14.60 -15.03 -7.10
C ALA A 434 13.82 -15.89 -6.10
N ASP A 435 14.00 -15.63 -4.80
CA ASP A 435 13.32 -16.34 -3.71
C ASP A 435 11.80 -16.06 -3.70
N LEU A 436 11.34 -14.93 -4.22
CA LEU A 436 9.92 -14.62 -4.39
C LEU A 436 9.65 -14.06 -5.79
N ALA A 437 8.57 -14.51 -6.42
CA ALA A 437 8.05 -13.94 -7.65
C ALA A 437 6.62 -13.45 -7.42
N VAL A 438 6.37 -12.16 -7.62
CA VAL A 438 5.06 -11.53 -7.46
C VAL A 438 4.56 -11.03 -8.80
N ILE A 439 3.33 -11.38 -9.16
CA ILE A 439 2.73 -11.03 -10.45
C ILE A 439 1.45 -10.22 -10.23
N GLN A 440 1.20 -9.20 -11.04
CA GLN A 440 -0.05 -8.44 -10.96
C GLN A 440 -1.24 -9.29 -11.38
N MET A 441 -2.39 -9.15 -10.72
CA MET A 441 -3.59 -9.90 -11.11
C MET A 441 -4.02 -9.59 -12.56
N GLN A 442 -3.79 -8.35 -13.02
CA GLN A 442 -4.08 -7.94 -14.40
C GLN A 442 -3.29 -8.73 -15.44
N ASP A 443 -2.03 -9.05 -15.13
CA ASP A 443 -1.16 -9.85 -16.00
C ASP A 443 -1.63 -11.30 -16.09
N VAL A 444 -2.09 -11.86 -14.98
CA VAL A 444 -2.70 -13.21 -14.93
C VAL A 444 -3.96 -13.25 -15.78
N LEU A 445 -4.76 -12.19 -15.76
CA LEU A 445 -5.98 -12.04 -16.57
C LEU A 445 -5.70 -11.65 -18.02
N GLY A 446 -4.47 -11.23 -18.35
CA GLY A 446 -4.08 -10.81 -19.69
C GLY A 446 -4.71 -9.48 -20.14
N LEU A 447 -4.99 -8.58 -19.20
CA LEU A 447 -5.57 -7.26 -19.46
C LEU A 447 -4.52 -6.28 -19.99
N GLY A 448 -4.96 -5.23 -20.69
CA GLY A 448 -4.12 -4.14 -21.21
C GLY A 448 -4.10 -2.91 -20.31
N SER A 449 -3.67 -1.78 -20.88
CA SER A 449 -3.52 -0.50 -20.17
C SER A 449 -4.79 0.05 -19.53
N GLU A 450 -5.97 -0.42 -19.96
CA GLU A 450 -7.24 -0.11 -19.30
C GLU A 450 -7.30 -0.60 -17.84
N ALA A 451 -6.44 -1.54 -17.47
CA ALA A 451 -6.37 -2.14 -16.15
C ALA A 451 -5.15 -1.67 -15.32
N ARG A 452 -4.43 -0.64 -15.79
CA ARG A 452 -3.30 -0.07 -15.06
C ARG A 452 -3.76 0.53 -13.73
N ILE A 453 -3.04 0.22 -12.64
CA ILE A 453 -3.38 0.74 -11.30
C ILE A 453 -3.02 2.23 -11.20
N ASN A 454 -1.77 2.58 -11.51
CA ASN A 454 -1.27 3.93 -11.37
C ASN A 454 -0.39 4.32 -12.56
N THR A 455 -0.55 5.56 -13.01
CA THR A 455 0.40 6.23 -13.89
C THR A 455 1.10 7.31 -13.06
N PRO A 456 2.38 7.11 -12.66
CA PRO A 456 3.11 8.08 -11.84
C PRO A 456 3.08 9.50 -12.43
N ALA A 457 3.13 10.49 -11.54
CA ALA A 457 3.09 11.93 -11.88
C ALA A 457 1.84 12.41 -12.66
N THR A 458 0.74 11.67 -12.64
CA THR A 458 -0.55 12.10 -13.20
C THR A 458 -1.58 12.41 -12.11
N ALA A 459 -2.50 13.33 -12.41
CA ALA A 459 -3.62 13.66 -11.53
C ALA A 459 -4.91 13.02 -12.04
N GLY A 460 -5.56 12.21 -11.20
CA GLY A 460 -6.85 11.56 -11.49
C GLY A 460 -6.75 10.27 -12.30
N GLY A 461 -7.79 9.43 -12.22
CA GLY A 461 -7.89 8.15 -12.95
C GLY A 461 -7.13 6.96 -12.34
N ASN A 462 -6.19 7.21 -11.44
CA ASN A 462 -5.40 6.18 -10.77
C ASN A 462 -6.19 5.48 -9.64
N TRP A 463 -5.72 4.30 -9.24
CA TRP A 463 -6.24 3.50 -8.12
C TRP A 463 -7.69 3.03 -8.30
N THR A 464 -8.23 3.17 -9.50
CA THR A 464 -9.64 2.90 -9.79
C THR A 464 -9.89 1.49 -10.29
N TRP A 465 -8.92 0.79 -10.89
CA TRP A 465 -9.16 -0.50 -11.51
C TRP A 465 -9.69 -1.55 -10.51
N ARG A 466 -10.69 -2.31 -10.95
CA ARG A 466 -11.27 -3.46 -10.25
C ARG A 466 -11.34 -4.66 -11.17
N MET A 467 -11.06 -5.83 -10.62
CA MET A 467 -11.32 -7.09 -11.29
C MET A 467 -12.82 -7.30 -11.45
N LYS A 468 -13.24 -7.90 -12.56
CA LYS A 468 -14.64 -8.25 -12.82
C LYS A 468 -15.02 -9.53 -12.07
N GLY A 469 -16.27 -9.58 -11.57
CA GLY A 469 -16.83 -10.79 -10.97
C GLY A 469 -16.76 -12.00 -11.91
N GLY A 470 -16.47 -13.18 -11.35
CA GLY A 470 -16.41 -14.44 -12.10
C GLY A 470 -15.11 -14.70 -12.89
N GLN A 471 -14.10 -13.84 -12.77
CA GLN A 471 -12.79 -14.05 -13.41
C GLN A 471 -11.87 -15.04 -12.68
N LEU A 472 -12.13 -15.33 -11.40
CA LEU A 472 -11.40 -16.33 -10.60
C LEU A 472 -11.86 -17.76 -10.91
N LYS A 473 -11.65 -18.20 -12.15
CA LYS A 473 -12.10 -19.51 -12.63
C LYS A 473 -11.20 -20.66 -12.13
N PRO A 474 -11.74 -21.85 -11.83
CA PRO A 474 -10.93 -23.00 -11.43
C PRO A 474 -9.80 -23.36 -12.42
N GLU A 475 -10.05 -23.25 -13.72
CA GLU A 475 -9.06 -23.58 -14.76
C GLU A 475 -7.85 -22.62 -14.71
N LEU A 476 -8.08 -21.36 -14.30
CA LEU A 476 -7.02 -20.37 -14.11
C LEU A 476 -6.15 -20.74 -12.89
N ALA A 477 -6.79 -21.15 -11.79
CA ALA A 477 -6.08 -21.64 -10.61
C ALA A 477 -5.25 -22.89 -10.93
N GLU A 478 -5.82 -23.86 -11.66
CA GLU A 478 -5.12 -25.06 -12.10
C GLU A 478 -3.89 -24.73 -12.97
N LYS A 479 -4.04 -23.82 -13.94
CA LYS A 479 -2.93 -23.35 -14.79
C LYS A 479 -1.81 -22.75 -13.96
N LEU A 480 -2.12 -21.83 -13.03
CA LEU A 480 -1.13 -21.23 -12.13
C LEU A 480 -0.47 -22.29 -11.24
N SER A 481 -1.25 -23.18 -10.64
CA SER A 481 -0.78 -24.27 -9.78
C SER A 481 0.21 -25.18 -10.50
N ALA A 482 -0.08 -25.54 -11.76
CA ALA A 482 0.81 -26.33 -12.60
C ALA A 482 2.16 -25.62 -12.86
N LEU A 483 2.13 -24.31 -13.11
CA LEU A 483 3.34 -23.50 -13.29
C LEU A 483 4.14 -23.36 -11.98
N MET A 484 3.46 -23.17 -10.85
CA MET A 484 4.11 -23.12 -9.54
C MET A 484 4.81 -24.44 -9.22
N LYS A 485 4.19 -25.60 -9.55
CA LYS A 485 4.82 -26.92 -9.41
C LYS A 485 6.02 -27.06 -10.33
N ARG A 486 5.88 -26.69 -11.61
CA ARG A 486 6.94 -26.76 -12.61
C ARG A 486 8.19 -25.98 -12.21
N TYR A 487 8.03 -24.79 -11.64
CA TYR A 487 9.14 -23.92 -11.27
C TYR A 487 9.55 -24.00 -9.79
N GLY A 488 9.05 -25.01 -9.07
CA GLY A 488 9.39 -25.28 -7.68
C GLY A 488 8.99 -24.16 -6.72
N ARG A 489 7.88 -23.47 -7.00
CA ARG A 489 7.30 -22.39 -6.17
C ARG A 489 6.02 -22.78 -5.45
N TYR A 490 5.48 -23.98 -5.76
CA TYR A 490 4.26 -24.50 -5.16
C TYR A 490 4.48 -24.82 -3.68
N HIS A 491 3.64 -24.24 -2.83
CA HIS A 491 3.55 -24.60 -1.42
C HIS A 491 2.17 -25.16 -1.15
N LYS A 492 2.11 -26.45 -0.81
CA LYS A 492 0.87 -27.00 -0.25
C LYS A 492 0.74 -26.43 1.18
N PRO A 493 -0.37 -25.80 1.53
CA PRO A 493 -0.62 -25.45 2.93
C PRO A 493 -0.49 -26.73 3.76
N ALA A 494 0.38 -26.73 4.78
CA ALA A 494 0.35 -27.81 5.75
C ALA A 494 -1.03 -27.75 6.42
N PRO A 495 -1.83 -28.84 6.44
CA PRO A 495 -3.04 -28.83 7.23
C PRO A 495 -2.65 -28.53 8.68
N ILE A 496 -3.21 -27.45 9.23
CA ILE A 496 -3.01 -27.10 10.63
C ILE A 496 -3.57 -28.26 11.45
N LYS A 497 -2.69 -28.90 12.25
CA LYS A 497 -3.07 -29.92 13.22
C LYS A 497 -3.77 -29.32 14.42
#